data_AF-W7Y3G6-F1
#
_entry.id   AF-W7Y3G6-F1
#
_cell.length_a   1.000
_cell.length_b   1.000
_cell.length_c   1.000
_cell.angle_alpha   90.00
_cell.angle_beta   90.00
_cell.angle_gamma   90.00
#
_symmetry.space_group_name_H-M   'P 1'
#
loop_
_entity.id
_entity.type
_entity.pdbx_description
1 polymer ?
#
loop_
_entity_poly.entity_id
_entity_poly.type
_entity_poly.pdbx_seq_one_letter_code
_entity_poly.pdbx_strand_id
1 'polypeptide(L)'
;MFSENIVLKYKVSKNDFTRKRKQSFQTTILFMLNLQTKSLAIEIENLVSFIKCNIGVKNAEHYTKSAFVQCRRKIKPEVFKDLSDSLVEEFYTDRQQRR
;
A
#
# COMPACT_ATOMS: atom_id res chain seq x y z
N MET A 1 -5.26 -5.61 -8.74
CA MET A 1 -5.39 -4.78 -7.52
C MET A 1 -4.44 -3.57 -7.49
N PHE A 2 -3.22 -3.62 -8.04
CA PHE A 2 -2.40 -2.40 -8.26
C PHE A 2 -1.83 -2.39 -9.68
N SER A 3 -2.59 -1.85 -10.64
CA SER A 3 -2.08 -1.60 -12.00
C SER A 3 -1.19 -0.36 -12.01
N GLU A 4 -0.29 -0.21 -12.99
CA GLU A 4 0.56 0.99 -13.12
C GLU A 4 -0.25 2.30 -13.13
N ASN A 5 -1.48 2.22 -13.65
CA ASN A 5 -2.45 3.31 -13.67
C ASN A 5 -2.76 3.88 -12.27
N ILE A 6 -2.81 3.05 -11.22
CA ILE A 6 -3.13 3.53 -9.88
C ILE A 6 -1.97 4.36 -9.30
N VAL A 7 -0.73 3.98 -9.58
CA VAL A 7 0.47 4.70 -9.13
C VAL A 7 0.54 6.07 -9.81
N LEU A 8 0.26 6.12 -11.12
CA LEU A 8 0.25 7.37 -11.88
C LEU A 8 -0.84 8.34 -11.41
N LYS A 9 -2.04 7.82 -11.08
CA LYS A 9 -3.17 8.63 -10.59
C LYS A 9 -2.88 9.22 -9.20
N TYR A 10 -2.30 8.41 -8.31
CA TYR A 10 -2.21 8.72 -6.88
C TYR A 10 -0.83 9.10 -6.34
N LYS A 11 0.20 9.17 -7.18
CA LYS A 11 1.43 9.86 -6.79
C LYS A 11 1.22 11.38 -6.75
N VAL A 12 1.91 12.05 -5.84
CA VAL A 12 1.85 13.52 -5.71
C VAL A 12 2.66 14.20 -6.81
N SER A 13 3.93 13.84 -6.99
CA SER A 13 4.77 14.37 -8.07
C SER A 13 4.92 13.38 -9.22
N LYS A 14 5.16 13.89 -10.44
CA LYS A 14 5.48 13.07 -11.63
C LYS A 14 6.67 12.15 -11.41
N ASN A 15 7.63 12.57 -10.58
CA ASN A 15 8.87 11.83 -10.32
C ASN A 15 8.78 10.89 -9.10
N ASP A 16 7.66 10.85 -8.40
CA ASP A 16 7.48 9.94 -7.27
C ASP A 16 7.25 8.51 -7.77
N PHE A 17 7.81 7.55 -7.02
CA PHE A 17 7.72 6.10 -7.30
C PHE A 17 8.22 5.64 -8.68
N THR A 18 9.04 6.43 -9.37
CA THR A 18 9.65 6.05 -10.66
C THR A 18 10.91 5.19 -10.51
N ARG A 19 11.53 5.20 -9.33
CA ARG A 19 12.76 4.44 -9.02
C ARG A 19 12.45 3.19 -8.20
N LYS A 20 13.21 2.12 -8.43
CA LYS A 20 13.16 0.91 -7.60
C LYS A 20 13.81 1.18 -6.23
N ARG A 21 12.99 1.44 -5.22
CA ARG A 21 13.38 1.66 -3.82
C ARG A 21 12.92 0.47 -2.96
N LYS A 22 13.50 0.33 -1.76
CA LYS A 22 13.12 -0.69 -0.76
C LYS A 22 11.63 -0.65 -0.41
N GLN A 23 11.08 0.56 -0.37
CA GLN A 23 9.67 0.82 -0.10
C GLN A 23 8.99 1.33 -1.38
N SER A 24 8.02 0.55 -1.87
CA SER A 24 7.23 0.84 -3.06
C SER A 24 5.89 1.50 -2.73
N PHE A 25 5.17 1.98 -3.74
CA PHE A 25 3.82 2.50 -3.58
C PHE A 25 2.91 1.45 -2.92
N GLN A 26 2.89 0.22 -3.46
CA GLN A 26 2.02 -0.86 -3.00
C GLN A 26 2.32 -1.25 -1.55
N THR A 27 3.58 -1.41 -1.19
CA THR A 27 3.98 -1.76 0.18
C THR A 27 3.66 -0.63 1.17
N THR A 28 3.73 0.63 0.74
CA THR A 28 3.33 1.78 1.57
C THR A 28 1.81 1.81 1.80
N ILE A 29 1.01 1.57 0.77
CA ILE A 29 -0.45 1.45 0.89
C ILE A 29 -0.82 0.29 1.81
N LEU A 30 -0.25 -0.90 1.57
CA LEU A 30 -0.50 -2.08 2.38
C LEU A 30 -0.17 -1.83 3.85
N PHE A 31 0.95 -1.17 4.13
CA PHE A 31 1.30 -0.77 5.49
C PHE A 31 0.24 0.14 6.11
N MET A 32 -0.25 1.15 5.37
CA MET A 32 -1.28 2.08 5.87
C MET A 32 -2.64 1.42 6.09
N LEU A 33 -2.97 0.38 5.33
CA LEU A 33 -4.21 -0.39 5.52
C LEU A 33 -4.16 -1.31 6.76
N ASN A 34 -2.97 -1.62 7.27
CA ASN A 34 -2.79 -2.56 8.37
C ASN A 34 -3.12 -1.99 9.77
N LEU A 35 -3.82 -0.86 9.86
CA LEU A 35 -4.29 -0.20 11.10
C LEU A 35 -3.28 -0.29 12.25
N GLN A 36 -2.13 0.38 12.12
CA GLN A 36 -1.00 0.24 13.04
C GLN A 36 -1.40 0.50 14.50
N THR A 37 -1.25 -0.51 15.38
CA THR A 37 -1.58 -0.40 16.81
C THR A 37 -0.35 -0.25 17.70
N LYS A 38 0.84 -0.51 17.17
CA LYS A 38 2.13 -0.41 17.88
C LYS A 38 3.01 0.71 17.33
N SER A 39 4.22 0.83 17.87
CA SER A 39 5.20 1.79 17.35
C SER A 39 5.57 1.50 15.89
N LEU A 40 5.85 2.56 15.12
CA LEU A 40 6.20 2.43 13.69
C LEU A 40 7.37 1.48 13.40
N ALA A 41 8.37 1.39 14.29
CA ALA A 41 9.49 0.46 14.08
C ALA A 41 9.02 -0.99 14.14
N ILE A 42 8.25 -1.33 15.18
CA ILE A 42 7.72 -2.68 15.38
C ILE A 42 6.79 -3.06 14.23
N GLU A 43 5.95 -2.13 13.79
CA GLU A 43 5.05 -2.39 12.67
C GLU A 43 5.80 -2.61 11.35
N ILE A 44 6.86 -1.85 11.08
CA ILE A 44 7.69 -2.05 9.88
C ILE A 44 8.33 -3.43 9.91
N GLU A 45 8.88 -3.83 11.06
CA GLU A 45 9.48 -5.16 11.23
C GLU A 45 8.45 -6.26 11.04
N ASN A 46 7.26 -6.12 11.64
CA ASN A 46 6.15 -7.05 11.47
C ASN A 46 5.72 -7.19 10.01
N LEU A 47 5.58 -6.07 9.28
CA LEU A 47 5.20 -6.10 7.87
C LEU A 47 6.28 -6.79 7.03
N VAL A 48 7.56 -6.46 7.22
CA VAL A 48 8.66 -7.07 6.47
C VAL A 48 8.73 -8.57 6.75
N SER A 49 8.57 -8.99 8.00
CA SER A 49 8.48 -10.39 8.39
C SER A 49 7.28 -11.09 7.73
N PHE A 50 6.11 -10.48 7.79
CA PHE A 50 4.89 -10.98 7.14
C PHE A 50 5.07 -11.18 5.63
N ILE A 51 5.67 -10.20 4.93
CA ILE A 51 5.91 -10.28 3.49
C ILE A 51 6.87 -11.43 3.16
N LYS A 52 7.93 -11.63 3.96
CA LYS A 52 8.90 -12.71 3.76
C LYS A 52 8.29 -14.09 4.00
N CYS A 53 7.55 -14.24 5.08
CA CYS A 53 7.02 -15.54 5.53
C CYS A 53 5.73 -15.95 4.81
N ASN A 54 4.81 -15.02 4.57
CA ASN A 54 3.46 -15.34 4.08
C ASN A 54 3.27 -15.06 2.59
N ILE A 55 3.97 -14.06 2.03
CA ILE A 55 3.85 -13.70 0.59
C ILE A 55 4.99 -14.33 -0.23
N GLY A 56 6.06 -14.79 0.42
CA GLY A 56 7.20 -15.45 -0.24
C GLY A 56 8.18 -14.48 -0.91
N VAL A 57 8.09 -13.17 -0.65
CA VAL A 57 9.04 -12.18 -1.18
C VAL A 57 10.28 -12.14 -0.31
N LYS A 58 11.21 -13.07 -0.56
CA LYS A 58 12.45 -13.24 0.24
C LYS A 58 13.31 -11.97 0.30
N ASN A 59 13.26 -11.15 -0.75
CA ASN A 59 14.05 -9.93 -0.89
C ASN A 59 13.34 -8.69 -0.31
N ALA A 60 12.30 -8.84 0.52
CA ALA A 60 11.69 -7.69 1.19
C ALA A 60 12.71 -7.04 2.14
N GLU A 61 13.10 -5.81 1.83
CA GLU A 61 14.12 -5.11 2.57
C GLU A 61 13.52 -4.29 3.72
N HIS A 62 14.25 -4.24 4.83
CA HIS A 62 13.90 -3.38 5.96
C HIS A 62 14.11 -1.89 5.59
N TYR A 63 13.28 -1.02 6.17
CA TYR A 63 13.35 0.44 5.98
C TYR A 63 13.10 1.19 7.30
N THR A 64 13.45 2.47 7.33
CA THR A 64 13.35 3.28 8.55
C THR A 64 11.98 3.96 8.69
N LYS A 65 11.65 4.41 9.90
CA LYS A 65 10.46 5.23 10.17
C LYS A 65 10.42 6.49 9.29
N SER A 66 11.56 7.16 9.14
CA SER A 66 11.68 8.37 8.32
C SER A 66 11.46 8.08 6.83
N ALA A 67 11.99 6.97 6.32
CA ALA A 67 11.71 6.52 4.96
C ALA A 67 10.20 6.30 4.75
N PHE A 68 9.53 5.65 5.71
CA PHE A 68 8.08 5.47 5.66
C PHE A 68 7.33 6.80 5.61
N VAL A 69 7.62 7.73 6.53
CA VAL A 69 6.95 9.03 6.59
C VAL A 69 7.16 9.82 5.29
N GLN A 70 8.36 9.78 4.72
CA GLN A 70 8.65 10.44 3.45
C GLN A 70 7.90 9.80 2.27
N CYS A 71 7.82 8.47 2.22
CA CYS A 71 7.06 7.75 1.20
C CYS A 71 5.56 8.01 1.30
N ARG A 72 5.00 8.01 2.52
CA ARG A 72 3.58 8.32 2.75
C ARG A 72 3.19 9.69 2.20
N ARG A 73 4.04 10.71 2.38
CA ARG A 73 3.79 12.07 1.88
C ARG A 73 3.73 12.19 0.35
N LYS A 74 4.19 11.17 -0.38
CA LYS A 74 4.17 11.11 -1.85
C LYS A 74 2.90 10.49 -2.40
N ILE A 75 1.97 10.08 -1.53
CA ILE A 75 0.72 9.42 -1.89
C ILE A 75 -0.44 10.36 -1.59
N LYS A 76 -1.31 10.53 -2.59
CA LYS A 76 -2.57 11.25 -2.51
C LYS A 76 -3.58 10.47 -1.66
N PRO A 77 -4.21 11.05 -0.62
CA PRO A 77 -5.15 10.34 0.25
C PRO A 77 -6.40 9.83 -0.47
N GLU A 78 -6.76 10.40 -1.62
CA GLU A 78 -7.89 10.01 -2.45
C GLU A 78 -7.82 8.53 -2.88
N VAL A 79 -6.63 7.92 -2.88
CA VAL A 79 -6.45 6.49 -3.15
C VAL A 79 -7.28 5.62 -2.22
N PHE A 80 -7.44 6.00 -0.95
CA PHE A 80 -8.19 5.20 0.02
C PHE A 80 -9.69 5.28 -0.22
N LYS A 81 -10.17 6.44 -0.65
CA LYS A 81 -11.57 6.62 -1.03
C LYS A 81 -11.89 5.75 -2.25
N ASP A 82 -11.09 5.86 -3.31
CA ASP A 82 -11.27 5.04 -4.51
C ASP A 82 -11.18 3.54 -4.24
N LEU A 83 -10.23 3.11 -3.41
CA LEU A 83 -10.12 1.69 -3.02
C LEU A 83 -11.35 1.24 -2.25
N SER A 84 -11.87 2.06 -1.33
CA SER A 84 -13.09 1.77 -0.58
C SER A 84 -14.31 1.71 -1.49
N ASP A 85 -14.49 2.71 -2.36
CA ASP A 85 -15.61 2.77 -3.30
C ASP A 85 -15.60 1.57 -4.25
N SER A 86 -14.41 1.17 -4.74
CA SER A 86 -14.24 -0.02 -5.58
C SER A 86 -14.63 -1.31 -4.86
N LEU A 87 -14.23 -1.46 -3.59
CA LEU A 87 -14.58 -2.64 -2.77
C LEU A 87 -16.09 -2.71 -2.51
N VAL A 88 -16.73 -1.57 -2.24
CA VAL A 88 -18.18 -1.47 -2.05
C VAL A 88 -18.91 -1.82 -3.33
N GLU A 89 -18.51 -1.25 -4.46
CA GLU A 89 -19.11 -1.52 -5.77
C GLU A 89 -19.01 -3.00 -6.14
N GLU A 90 -17.84 -3.61 -5.99
CA GLU A 90 -17.62 -5.05 -6.25
C GLU A 90 -18.55 -5.91 -5.39
N PHE A 91 -18.62 -5.61 -4.09
CA PHE A 91 -19.44 -6.37 -3.14
C PHE A 91 -20.95 -6.31 -3.44
N TYR A 92 -21.46 -5.17 -3.88
CA TYR A 92 -22.89 -5.02 -4.20
C TYR A 92 -23.24 -5.46 -5.62
N THR A 93 -22.33 -5.33 -6.58
CA THR A 93 -22.53 -5.78 -7.97
C THR A 93 -22.56 -7.31 -8.05
N ASP A 94 -21.66 -8.00 -7.34
CA ASP A 94 -21.61 -9.48 -7.30
C ASP A 94 -22.83 -10.08 -6.57
N ARG A 95 -23.51 -9.31 -5.71
CA ARG A 95 -24.77 -9.73 -5.08
C ARG A 95 -26.00 -9.58 -5.98
N GLN A 96 -25.98 -8.66 -6.94
CA GLN A 96 -27.09 -8.50 -7.89
C GLN A 96 -27.11 -9.61 -8.96
N GLN A 97 -25.96 -10.22 -9.26
CA GLN A 97 -25.84 -11.29 -10.26
C GLN A 97 -26.15 -12.71 -9.74
N ARG A 98 -26.30 -12.90 -8.43
CA ARG A 98 -26.62 -14.20 -7.80
C ARG A 98 -28.09 -14.36 -7.37
N ARG A 99 -28.99 -13.52 -7.88
CA ARG A 99 -30.45 -13.64 -7.68
C ARG A 99 -31.15 -14.12 -8.93
#